data_AF-A0A3M3B9V0-F1
#
_entry.id   AF-A0A3M3B9V0-F1
#
_cell.length_a   1.000
_cell.length_b   1.000
_cell.length_c   1.000
_cell.angle_alpha   90.00
_cell.angle_beta   90.00
_cell.angle_gamma   90.00
#
_symmetry.space_group_name_H-M   'P 1'
#
loop_
_entity.id
_entity.type
_entity.pdbx_description
1 polymer ?
#
loop_
_entity_poly.entity_id
_entity_poly.type
_entity_poly.pdbx_seq_one_letter_code
_entity_poly.pdbx_strand_id
1 'polypeptide(L)'
;DPKVTQAWLDEYEPRLRAAIKDSPFQLERREDLLAITAPVDSSFNPDRPAMLLPNTLGPITRLAKVVEGDQKTAVLILGHADTSGPTEGNQKISQERA
;
A
#
# COMPACT_ATOMS: atom_id res chain seq x y z
N ASP A 1 -17.25 1.32 16.45
CA ASP A 1 -17.09 2.20 17.62
C ASP A 1 -15.89 3.10 17.35
N PRO A 2 -16.08 4.43 17.24
CA PRO A 2 -15.00 5.37 16.93
C PRO A 2 -13.81 5.30 17.89
N LYS A 3 -14.03 4.99 19.18
CA LYS A 3 -12.93 4.87 20.16
C LYS A 3 -12.05 3.65 19.88
N VAL A 4 -12.67 2.54 19.47
CA VAL A 4 -11.97 1.32 19.09
C VAL A 4 -11.14 1.56 17.82
N THR A 5 -11.69 2.29 16.84
CA THR A 5 -10.95 2.66 15.63
C THR A 5 -9.75 3.54 15.94
N GLN A 6 -9.89 4.58 16.77
CA GLN A 6 -8.75 5.46 17.11
C GLN A 6 -7.65 4.71 17.87
N ALA A 7 -8.01 3.86 18.83
CA ALA A 7 -7.04 3.04 19.55
C ALA A 7 -6.28 2.09 18.60
N TRP A 8 -6.98 1.49 17.63
CA TRP A 8 -6.35 0.68 16.59
C TRP A 8 -5.38 1.50 15.73
N LEU A 9 -5.78 2.70 15.29
CA LEU A 9 -4.90 3.58 14.50
C LEU A 9 -3.63 3.94 15.28
N ASP A 10 -3.75 4.28 16.57
CA ASP A 10 -2.62 4.62 17.44
C ASP A 10 -1.66 3.44 17.65
N GLU A 11 -2.18 2.22 17.71
CA GLU A 11 -1.38 1.00 17.83
C GLU A 11 -0.64 0.67 16.52
N TYR A 12 -1.34 0.75 15.39
CA TYR A 12 -0.83 0.27 14.11
C TYR A 12 0.07 1.26 13.39
N GLU A 13 -0.23 2.56 13.48
CA GLU A 13 0.56 3.60 12.80
C GLU A 13 2.07 3.50 13.04
N PRO A 14 2.59 3.42 14.29
CA PRO A 14 4.04 3.30 14.51
C PRO A 14 4.62 2.00 13.96
N ARG A 15 3.87 0.88 14.02
CA ARG A 15 4.30 -0.43 13.50
C ARG A 15 4.41 -0.41 11.99
N LEU A 16 3.43 0.20 11.31
CA LEU A 16 3.43 0.35 9.86
C LEU A 16 4.51 1.34 9.40
N ARG A 17 4.73 2.45 10.12
CA ARG A 17 5.85 3.37 9.85
C ARG A 17 7.20 2.66 9.94
N ALA A 18 7.39 1.80 10.93
CA ALA A 18 8.61 0.99 11.05
C ALA A 18 8.74 -0.02 9.90
N ALA A 19 7.64 -0.64 9.46
CA ALA A 19 7.65 -1.61 8.38
C ALA A 19 8.07 -1.01 7.03
N ILE A 20 7.71 0.25 6.76
CA ILE A 20 8.07 0.96 5.52
C ILE A 20 9.35 1.78 5.65
N LYS A 21 10.06 1.72 6.78
CA LYS A 21 11.30 2.45 6.97
C LYS A 21 12.30 2.08 5.86
N ASP A 22 13.06 3.08 5.41
CA ASP A 22 14.07 2.96 4.36
C ASP A 22 13.50 2.49 3.00
N SER A 23 12.20 2.73 2.77
CA SER A 23 11.52 2.49 1.49
C SER A 23 10.91 3.79 0.96
N PRO A 24 10.56 3.87 -0.34
CA PRO A 24 9.89 5.03 -0.92
C PRO A 24 8.41 5.12 -0.55
N PHE A 25 7.89 4.17 0.23
CA PHE A 25 6.48 4.14 0.61
C PHE A 25 6.17 5.29 1.57
N GLN A 26 4.95 5.79 1.48
CA GLN A 26 4.45 6.88 2.32
C GLN A 26 3.29 6.37 3.15
N LEU A 27 3.15 6.86 4.39
CA LEU A 27 2.04 6.54 5.26
C LEU A 27 1.30 7.82 5.67
N GLU A 28 -0.01 7.81 5.46
CA GLU A 28 -0.94 8.85 5.85
C GLU A 28 -1.98 8.26 6.82
N ARG A 29 -2.22 8.96 7.94
CA ARG A 29 -3.39 8.72 8.77
C ARG A 29 -4.55 9.54 8.22
N ARG A 30 -5.66 8.88 7.94
CA ARG A 30 -6.95 9.50 7.61
C ARG A 30 -7.91 9.26 8.77
N GLU A 31 -9.13 9.80 8.69
CA GLU A 31 -10.08 9.82 9.80
C GLU A 31 -10.22 8.45 10.50
N ASP A 32 -10.39 7.38 9.73
CA ASP A 32 -10.67 6.03 10.21
C ASP A 32 -9.74 4.94 9.64
N LEU A 33 -8.71 5.30 8.88
CA LEU A 33 -7.80 4.35 8.24
C LEU A 33 -6.36 4.84 8.12
N LEU A 34 -5.45 3.90 7.89
CA LEU A 34 -4.05 4.16 7.55
C LEU A 34 -3.83 3.84 6.08
N ALA A 35 -3.51 4.85 5.28
CA ALA A 35 -3.24 4.71 3.86
C ALA A 35 -1.73 4.61 3.64
N ILE A 36 -1.31 3.59 2.89
CA ILE A 36 0.08 3.42 2.46
C ILE A 36 0.14 3.57 0.94
N THR A 37 0.99 4.48 0.48
CA THR A 37 1.19 4.75 -0.95
C THR A 37 2.53 4.19 -1.39
N ALA A 38 2.52 3.33 -2.40
CA ALA A 38 3.71 2.83 -3.09
C ALA A 38 3.87 3.57 -4.43
N PRO A 39 4.84 4.49 -4.58
CA PRO A 39 4.99 5.24 -5.83
C PRO A 39 5.42 4.34 -6.98
N VAL A 40 4.72 4.42 -8.12
CA VAL A 40 4.91 3.54 -9.28
C VAL A 40 6.37 3.53 -9.75
N ASP A 41 6.97 4.70 -9.93
CA ASP A 41 8.33 4.87 -10.49
C ASP A 41 9.43 4.19 -9.66
N SER A 42 9.15 3.93 -8.38
CA SER A 42 10.07 3.27 -7.45
C SER A 42 9.65 1.86 -7.07
N SER A 43 8.47 1.42 -7.52
CA SER A 43 7.84 0.16 -7.11
C SER A 43 7.69 -0.85 -8.26
N PHE A 44 7.59 -0.37 -9.50
CA PHE A 44 7.35 -1.21 -10.68
C PHE A 44 8.45 -1.04 -11.72
N ASN A 45 8.67 -2.10 -12.50
CA ASN A 45 9.63 -2.09 -13.59
C ASN A 45 9.10 -1.23 -14.76
N PRO A 46 9.86 -0.24 -15.26
CA PRO A 46 9.41 0.63 -16.36
C PRO A 46 9.22 -0.12 -17.69
N ASP A 47 10.01 -1.17 -17.94
CA ASP A 47 9.90 -2.01 -19.15
C ASP A 47 8.83 -3.10 -19.01
N ARG A 48 8.45 -3.44 -17.76
CA ARG A 48 7.44 -4.45 -17.42
C ARG A 48 6.51 -3.89 -16.34
N PRO A 49 5.56 -3.00 -16.71
CA PRO A 49 4.85 -2.13 -15.76
C PRO A 49 3.94 -2.86 -14.76
N ALA A 50 3.63 -4.14 -15.00
CA ALA A 50 2.89 -5.00 -14.07
C ALA A 50 3.80 -5.75 -13.06
N MET A 51 5.13 -5.68 -13.22
CA MET A 51 6.07 -6.39 -12.36
C MET A 51 6.65 -5.46 -11.28
N LEU A 52 6.56 -5.90 -10.03
CA LEU A 52 7.21 -5.24 -8.91
C LEU A 52 8.75 -5.31 -9.03
N LEU A 53 9.42 -4.28 -8.55
CA LEU A 53 10.86 -4.28 -8.35
C LEU A 53 11.23 -5.12 -7.11
N PRO A 54 12.39 -5.79 -7.08
CA PRO A 54 12.79 -6.61 -5.93
C PRO A 54 12.88 -5.85 -4.60
N ASN A 55 13.26 -4.57 -4.63
CA ASN A 55 13.35 -3.71 -3.45
C ASN A 55 11.98 -3.43 -2.80
N THR A 56 10.89 -3.58 -3.55
CA THR A 56 9.51 -3.34 -3.11
C THR A 56 8.95 -4.51 -2.31
N LEU A 57 9.46 -5.73 -2.54
CA LEU A 57 8.95 -6.95 -1.91
C LEU A 57 9.16 -6.97 -0.38
N GLY A 58 10.30 -6.44 0.08
CA GLY A 58 10.64 -6.39 1.50
C GLY A 58 9.64 -5.58 2.34
N PRO A 59 9.40 -4.29 2.01
CA PRO A 59 8.37 -3.48 2.65
C PRO A 59 6.97 -4.13 2.63
N ILE A 60 6.52 -4.64 1.49
CA ILE A 60 5.20 -5.33 1.38
C ILE A 60 5.13 -6.52 2.33
N THR A 61 6.18 -7.35 2.40
CA THR A 61 6.23 -8.51 3.29
C THR A 61 6.15 -8.08 4.76
N ARG A 62 6.88 -7.03 5.16
CA ARG A 62 6.82 -6.52 6.53
C ARG A 62 5.45 -5.95 6.88
N LEU A 63 4.79 -5.26 5.94
CA LEU A 63 3.42 -4.77 6.11
C LEU A 63 2.44 -5.92 6.32
N ALA A 64 2.51 -6.96 5.48
CA ALA A 64 1.71 -8.17 5.64
C ALA A 64 1.93 -8.79 7.03
N LYS A 65 3.18 -8.87 7.50
CA LYS A 65 3.52 -9.36 8.84
C LYS A 65 2.95 -8.53 10.00
N VAL A 66 2.77 -7.22 9.82
CA VAL A 66 2.16 -6.38 10.86
C VAL A 66 0.68 -6.70 11.03
N VAL A 67 -0.04 -6.98 9.94
CA VAL A 67 -1.50 -7.15 9.93
C VAL A 67 -1.98 -8.60 9.94
N GLU A 68 -1.12 -9.58 9.59
CA GLU A 68 -1.52 -10.99 9.42
C GLU A 68 -2.18 -11.63 10.66
N GLY A 69 -1.85 -11.15 11.87
CA GLY A 69 -2.37 -11.67 13.12
C GLY A 69 -3.73 -11.10 13.54
N ASP A 70 -4.21 -10.05 12.87
CA ASP A 70 -5.42 -9.33 13.27
C ASP A 70 -6.60 -9.64 12.37
N GLN A 71 -7.43 -10.55 12.82
CA GLN A 71 -8.64 -11.00 12.13
C GLN A 71 -9.74 -9.94 12.02
N LYS A 72 -9.59 -8.80 12.70
CA LYS A 72 -10.55 -7.68 12.64
C LYS A 72 -10.14 -6.61 11.64
N THR A 73 -8.92 -6.71 11.10
CA THR A 73 -8.38 -5.77 10.12
C THR A 73 -8.65 -6.27 8.70
N ALA A 74 -9.09 -5.35 7.83
CA ALA A 74 -9.17 -5.58 6.40
C ALA A 74 -8.08 -4.78 5.67
N VAL A 75 -7.53 -5.34 4.59
CA VAL A 75 -6.58 -4.66 3.71
C VAL A 75 -7.24 -4.45 2.36
N LEU A 76 -7.28 -3.20 1.88
CA LEU A 76 -7.74 -2.84 0.54
C LEU A 76 -6.52 -2.39 -0.27
N ILE A 77 -6.32 -3.01 -1.44
CA ILE A 77 -5.25 -2.66 -2.37
C ILE A 77 -5.89 -1.99 -3.58
N LEU A 78 -5.40 -0.80 -3.93
CA LEU A 78 -5.88 -0.01 -5.07
C LEU A 78 -4.69 0.36 -5.96
N GLY A 79 -4.73 -0.10 -7.21
CA GLY A 79 -3.82 0.38 -8.25
C GLY A 79 -4.38 1.63 -8.93
N HIS A 80 -3.50 2.56 -9.27
CA HIS A 80 -3.87 3.77 -10.01
C HIS A 80 -2.83 4.03 -11.11
N ALA A 81 -3.30 4.10 -12.35
CA ALA A 81 -2.55 4.62 -13.48
C ALA A 81 -2.88 6.11 -13.68
N ASP A 82 -2.01 6.83 -14.38
CA ASP A 82 -2.30 8.21 -14.77
C ASP A 82 -3.43 8.30 -15.81
N THR A 83 -3.72 9.51 -16.28
CA THR A 83 -4.77 9.78 -17.28
C THR A 83 -4.26 9.76 -18.72
N SER A 84 -3.02 9.32 -18.95
CA SER A 84 -2.45 9.23 -20.30
C SER A 84 -2.88 7.95 -21.01
N GLY A 85 -3.15 8.04 -22.31
CA GLY A 85 -3.53 6.87 -23.10
C GLY A 85 -4.97 6.36 -22.88
N PRO A 86 -5.29 5.13 -23.34
CA PRO A 86 -6.64 4.59 -23.31
C PRO A 86 -7.10 4.18 -21.91
N THR A 87 -8.31 4.58 -21.52
CA THR A 87 -8.93 4.26 -20.22
C THR A 87 -8.92 2.76 -19.89
N GLU A 88 -9.24 1.91 -20.87
CA GLU A 88 -9.26 0.45 -20.67
C GLU A 88 -7.86 -0.10 -20.34
N GLY A 89 -6.82 0.42 -21.01
CA GLY A 89 -5.43 0.07 -20.71
C GLY A 89 -5.03 0.49 -19.28
N ASN A 90 -5.45 1.69 -18.88
CA ASN A 90 -5.17 2.23 -17.54
C ASN A 90 -5.89 1.46 -16.44
N GLN A 91 -7.14 1.04 -16.67
CA GLN A 91 -7.87 0.17 -15.76
C GLN A 91 -7.21 -1.20 -15.64
N LYS A 92 -6.83 -1.81 -16.77
CA LYS A 92 -6.16 -3.11 -16.79
C LYS A 92 -4.85 -3.08 -16.02
N ILE A 93 -3.96 -2.13 -16.30
CA ILE A 93 -2.67 -2.05 -15.60
C ILE A 93 -2.84 -1.69 -14.12
N SER A 94 -3.84 -0.87 -13.78
CA SER A 94 -4.18 -0.60 -12.38
C SER A 94 -4.59 -1.87 -11.64
N GLN A 95 -5.38 -2.73 -12.29
CA GLN A 95 -5.78 -4.02 -11.73
C GLN A 95 -4.63 -5.02 -11.64
N GLU A 96 -3.73 -5.07 -12.63
CA GLU A 96 -2.56 -5.96 -12.60
C GLU A 96 -1.53 -5.57 -11.52
N ARG A 97 -1.47 -4.30 -11.15
CA ARG A 97 -0.60 -3.78 -10.08
C ARG A 97 -1.16 -3.97 -8.68
N ALA A 98 -2.48 -4.17 -8.56
CA ALA A 98 -3.18 -4.37 -7.30
C ALA A 98 -3.18 -5.86 -6.92
#